data_AF-A0A820TAM6-F1
#
_entry.id   AF-A0A820TAM6-F1
#
_cell.length_a   1.000
_cell.length_b   1.000
_cell.length_c   1.000
_cell.angle_alpha   90.00
_cell.angle_beta   90.00
_cell.angle_gamma   90.00
#
_symmetry.space_group_name_H-M   'P 1'
#
loop_
_entity.id
_entity.type
_entity.pdbx_description
1 polymer ?
#
loop_
_entity_poly.entity_id
_entity_poly.type
_entity_poly.pdbx_seq_one_letter_code
_entity_poly.pdbx_strand_id
1 'polypeptide(L)'
;EHLFEFHSSDPYQSKTNRSYSLFQLIPENRTCSQADIEQHWCACLNWNNISINEAFIQKFANQAIDFLNNFVSDYKDQCAKLQLYRINKASQLEANERLLKFVDSSDNDGRVPRFNNNTLINNTKKFISNQTEYYQIQFES
;
A
#
# COMPACT_ATOMS: atom_id res chain seq x y z
N GLU A 1 -6.77 -26.73 35.35
CA GLU A 1 -7.73 -26.78 34.23
C GLU A 1 -7.14 -25.97 33.08
N HIS A 2 -6.68 -26.64 32.02
CA HIS A 2 -6.10 -25.98 30.85
C HIS A 2 -7.24 -25.65 29.87
N LEU A 3 -7.73 -24.41 29.94
CA LEU A 3 -8.70 -23.87 28.98
C LEU A 3 -7.92 -23.42 27.72
N PHE A 4 -8.18 -24.09 26.60
CA PHE A 4 -7.81 -23.73 25.22
C PHE A 4 -6.39 -24.06 24.73
N GLU A 5 -6.12 -25.35 24.49
CA GLU A 5 -5.14 -25.74 23.48
C GLU A 5 -5.87 -26.31 22.25
N PHE A 6 -6.07 -25.46 21.23
CA PHE A 6 -6.51 -25.92 19.91
C PHE A 6 -5.29 -26.36 19.10
N HIS A 7 -4.93 -27.62 19.25
CA HIS A 7 -3.91 -28.25 18.41
C HIS A 7 -4.44 -28.41 16.98
N SER A 8 -4.18 -27.42 16.13
CA SER A 8 -4.29 -27.55 14.67
C SER A 8 -2.96 -28.05 14.14
N SER A 9 -2.96 -29.18 13.42
CA SER A 9 -1.75 -29.73 12.80
C SER A 9 -1.18 -28.84 11.68
N ASP A 10 -1.98 -27.90 11.18
CA ASP A 10 -1.56 -26.83 10.28
C ASP A 10 -1.72 -25.47 11.00
N PRO A 11 -0.65 -24.68 11.21
CA PRO A 11 -0.77 -23.35 11.81
C PRO A 11 -1.58 -22.38 10.92
N TYR A 12 -1.76 -22.70 9.63
CA TYR A 12 -2.58 -21.95 8.69
C TYR A 12 -3.85 -22.77 8.36
N GLN A 13 -5.01 -22.24 8.74
CA GLN A 13 -6.27 -22.97 8.76
C GLN A 13 -6.70 -23.57 7.40
N SER A 14 -7.43 -24.69 7.49
CA SER A 14 -8.26 -25.27 6.43
C SER A 14 -9.30 -24.28 5.87
N LYS A 15 -9.54 -24.37 4.55
CA LYS A 15 -10.40 -23.53 3.68
C LYS A 15 -11.84 -23.35 4.20
N THR A 16 -12.09 -22.41 5.11
CA THR A 16 -13.38 -21.70 5.16
C THR A 16 -13.23 -20.34 4.50
N ASN A 17 -14.14 -19.98 3.60
CA ASN A 17 -13.92 -18.95 2.57
C ASN A 17 -13.78 -17.49 3.03
N ARG A 18 -14.02 -17.15 4.31
CA ARG A 18 -14.10 -15.75 4.76
C ARG A 18 -13.23 -15.37 5.96
N SER A 19 -13.28 -16.14 7.04
CA SER A 19 -12.71 -15.76 8.34
C SER A 19 -11.66 -16.74 8.84
N TYR A 20 -10.65 -16.19 9.51
CA TYR A 20 -9.68 -16.94 10.31
C TYR A 20 -10.12 -16.92 11.78
N SER A 21 -9.83 -18.00 12.51
CA SER A 21 -9.98 -18.00 13.97
C SER A 21 -9.10 -16.89 14.60
N LEU A 22 -9.59 -16.26 15.68
CA LEU A 22 -8.77 -15.33 16.48
C LEU A 22 -7.54 -16.00 17.11
N PHE A 23 -7.57 -17.33 17.25
CA PHE A 23 -6.52 -18.13 17.86
C PHE A 23 -5.55 -18.73 16.83
N GLN A 24 -5.58 -18.26 15.58
CA GLN A 24 -4.73 -18.77 14.50
C GLN A 24 -3.96 -17.65 13.82
N LEU A 25 -2.79 -18.01 13.28
CA LEU A 25 -1.94 -17.07 12.58
C LEU A 25 -2.59 -16.67 11.25
N ILE A 26 -2.52 -15.38 10.95
CA ILE A 26 -2.91 -14.85 9.65
C ILE A 26 -1.71 -15.02 8.70
N PRO A 27 -1.87 -15.64 7.52
CA PRO A 27 -0.80 -15.71 6.53
C PRO A 27 -0.32 -14.31 6.13
N GLU A 28 0.99 -14.12 6.01
CA GLU A 28 1.58 -12.84 5.54
C GLU A 28 1.08 -12.45 4.15
N ASN A 29 0.70 -13.43 3.33
CA ASN A 29 0.18 -13.25 1.99
C ASN A 29 -1.35 -13.31 1.89
N ARG A 30 -2.09 -13.04 2.98
CA ARG A 30 -3.56 -12.94 2.94
C ARG A 30 -4.00 -11.81 2.02
N THR A 31 -4.69 -12.15 0.94
CA THR A 31 -5.26 -11.19 -0.01
C THR A 31 -6.62 -10.68 0.46
N CYS A 32 -7.04 -9.49 -0.01
CA CYS A 32 -8.41 -8.99 0.21
C CYS A 32 -9.49 -10.00 -0.25
N SER A 33 -9.24 -10.74 -1.34
CA SER A 33 -10.16 -11.77 -1.82
C SER A 33 -10.30 -12.94 -0.85
N GLN A 34 -9.20 -13.38 -0.21
CA GLN A 34 -9.24 -14.40 0.84
C GLN A 34 -9.85 -13.88 2.15
N ALA A 35 -9.94 -12.57 2.32
CA ALA A 35 -10.59 -11.94 3.45
C ALA A 35 -12.09 -11.65 3.22
N ASP A 36 -12.60 -11.95 2.02
CA ASP A 36 -13.95 -11.56 1.58
C ASP A 36 -14.20 -10.05 1.77
N ILE A 37 -13.17 -9.24 1.46
CA ILE A 37 -13.24 -7.79 1.43
C ILE A 37 -13.44 -7.39 -0.01
N GLU A 38 -14.60 -6.85 -0.35
CA GLU A 38 -14.85 -6.33 -1.67
C GLU A 38 -13.89 -5.18 -1.99
N GLN A 39 -13.50 -5.07 -3.25
CA GLN A 39 -12.37 -4.23 -3.61
C GLN A 39 -12.60 -2.73 -3.47
N HIS A 40 -13.85 -2.27 -3.39
CA HIS A 40 -14.14 -0.87 -3.06
C HIS A 40 -13.80 -0.53 -1.61
N TRP A 41 -13.75 -1.54 -0.72
CA TRP A 41 -13.24 -1.42 0.65
C TRP A 41 -11.75 -1.71 0.77
N CYS A 42 -11.18 -2.40 -0.22
CA CYS A 42 -9.78 -2.81 -0.17
C CYS A 42 -8.86 -1.59 -0.40
N ALA A 43 -7.99 -1.31 0.56
CA ALA A 43 -6.96 -0.28 0.44
C ALA A 43 -5.84 -0.62 -0.58
N CYS A 44 -5.93 -1.76 -1.28
CA CYS A 44 -4.95 -2.18 -2.28
C CYS A 44 -5.10 -1.36 -3.56
N LEU A 45 -4.52 -0.16 -3.54
CA LEU A 45 -4.15 0.58 -4.74
C LEU A 45 -2.95 -0.07 -5.43
N ASN A 46 -2.69 0.30 -6.69
CA ASN A 46 -1.60 -0.27 -7.47
C ASN A 46 -0.32 0.55 -7.26
N TRP A 47 0.74 -0.09 -6.80
CA TRP A 47 2.08 0.49 -6.84
C TRP A 47 2.72 0.19 -8.19
N ASN A 48 2.87 1.22 -9.02
CA ASN A 48 3.51 1.10 -10.32
C ASN A 48 4.97 1.53 -10.22
N ASN A 49 5.87 0.72 -10.73
CA ASN A 49 7.28 1.10 -10.81
C ASN A 49 7.44 2.28 -11.78
N ILE A 50 8.18 3.29 -11.34
CA ILE A 50 8.55 4.44 -12.16
C ILE A 50 10.07 4.52 -12.27
N SER A 51 10.55 5.29 -13.24
CA SER A 51 11.98 5.46 -13.47
C SER A 51 12.65 6.17 -12.30
N ILE A 52 13.76 5.62 -11.80
CA ILE A 52 14.61 6.28 -10.78
C ILE A 52 15.39 7.48 -11.36
N ASN A 53 15.42 7.62 -12.68
CA ASN A 53 16.12 8.71 -13.37
C ASN A 53 15.25 9.96 -13.53
N GLU A 54 13.99 9.92 -13.08
CA GLU A 54 13.14 11.11 -13.04
C GLU A 54 13.76 12.18 -12.12
N ALA A 55 13.84 13.41 -12.61
CA ALA A 55 14.52 14.49 -11.90
C ALA A 55 13.92 14.76 -10.50
N PHE A 56 12.60 14.60 -10.36
CA PHE A 56 11.93 14.78 -9.08
C PHE A 56 12.26 13.66 -8.08
N ILE A 57 12.47 12.42 -8.53
CA ILE A 57 12.85 11.28 -7.68
C ILE A 57 14.25 11.52 -7.09
N GLN A 58 15.18 11.94 -7.94
CA GLN A 58 16.53 12.32 -7.49
C GLN A 58 16.48 13.49 -6.51
N LYS A 59 15.66 14.50 -6.78
CA LYS A 59 15.48 15.65 -5.90
C LYS A 59 14.91 15.26 -4.54
N PHE A 60 13.88 14.40 -4.50
CA PHE A 60 13.27 13.94 -3.25
C PHE A 60 14.26 13.14 -2.40
N ALA A 61 15.02 12.22 -3.01
CA ALA A 61 16.02 11.44 -2.28
C ALA A 61 17.10 12.34 -1.66
N ASN A 62 17.63 13.31 -2.42
CA ASN A 62 18.60 14.28 -1.90
C ASN A 62 18.00 15.14 -0.77
N GLN A 63 16.77 15.64 -0.95
CA GLN A 63 16.10 16.44 0.07
C GLN A 63 15.86 15.65 1.37
N ALA A 64 15.59 14.34 1.27
CA ALA A 64 15.45 13.46 2.42
C ALA A 64 16.78 13.31 3.17
N ILE A 65 17.88 13.11 2.46
CA ILE A 65 19.24 13.07 3.06
C ILE A 65 19.59 14.39 3.73
N ASP A 66 19.34 15.52 3.07
CA ASP A 66 19.59 16.85 3.62
C ASP A 66 18.75 17.10 4.87
N PHE A 67 17.48 16.70 4.85
CA PHE A 67 16.62 16.76 6.02
C PHE A 67 17.19 15.94 7.19
N LEU A 68 17.60 14.69 6.95
CA LEU A 68 18.17 13.83 7.98
C LEU A 68 19.46 14.41 8.57
N ASN A 69 20.38 14.89 7.73
CA ASN A 69 21.61 15.54 8.16
C ASN A 69 21.34 16.80 9.00
N ASN A 70 20.33 17.59 8.62
CA ASN A 70 19.92 18.76 9.38
C ASN A 70 19.23 18.39 10.71
N PHE A 71 18.42 17.33 10.70
CA PHE A 71 17.71 16.83 11.87
C PHE A 71 18.67 16.35 12.96
N VAL A 72 19.77 15.70 12.59
CA VAL A 72 20.80 15.24 13.55
C VAL A 72 21.96 16.23 13.74
N SER A 73 21.78 17.48 13.31
CA SER A 73 22.88 18.45 13.24
C SER A 73 23.49 18.83 14.60
N ASP A 74 22.75 18.68 15.70
CA ASP A 74 23.25 18.88 17.06
C ASP A 74 24.14 17.73 17.55
N TYR A 75 24.13 16.59 16.86
CA TYR A 75 24.87 15.37 17.20
C TYR A 75 25.94 15.01 16.17
N LYS A 76 26.48 16.01 15.44
CA LYS A 76 27.50 15.81 14.39
C LYS A 76 28.75 15.07 14.85
N ASP A 77 29.10 15.16 16.12
CA ASP A 77 30.27 14.45 16.68
C ASP A 77 30.00 12.97 16.97
N GLN A 78 28.71 12.56 16.97
CA GLN A 78 28.27 11.19 17.23
C GLN A 78 27.75 10.50 15.97
N CYS A 79 27.21 11.27 15.01
CA CYS A 79 26.59 10.77 13.79
C CYS A 79 27.47 11.05 12.55
N ALA A 80 27.60 10.06 11.66
CA ALA A 80 28.23 10.28 10.36
C ALA A 80 27.35 11.17 9.46
N LYS A 81 27.99 12.00 8.64
CA LYS A 81 27.29 12.79 7.62
C LYS A 81 26.82 11.86 6.49
N LEU A 82 25.50 11.78 6.29
CA LEU A 82 24.88 10.94 5.27
C LEU A 82 25.07 11.52 3.87
N GLN A 83 25.20 10.67 2.87
CA GLN A 83 25.26 11.05 1.45
C GLN A 83 24.46 10.05 0.63
N LEU A 84 23.69 10.52 -0.35
CA LEU A 84 22.95 9.60 -1.21
C LEU A 84 23.92 8.71 -2.00
N TYR A 85 23.92 7.40 -1.73
CA TYR A 85 24.73 6.43 -2.47
C TYR A 85 24.03 6.01 -3.77
N ARG A 86 22.79 5.52 -3.67
CA ARG A 86 21.97 5.16 -4.83
C ARG A 86 20.48 5.08 -4.49
N ILE A 87 19.65 5.20 -5.52
CA ILE A 87 18.21 4.92 -5.46
C ILE A 87 17.97 3.51 -6.00
N ASN A 88 17.34 2.66 -5.20
CA ASN A 88 17.09 1.26 -5.54
C ASN A 88 15.75 1.07 -6.28
N LYS A 89 14.72 1.79 -5.83
CA LYS A 89 13.37 1.65 -6.36
C LYS A 89 12.57 2.92 -6.18
N ALA A 90 11.75 3.23 -7.18
CA ALA A 90 10.72 4.25 -7.08
C ALA A 90 9.38 3.67 -7.58
N SER A 91 8.30 3.99 -6.87
CA SER A 91 6.96 3.56 -7.23
C SER A 91 5.95 4.67 -7.00
N GLN A 92 4.97 4.79 -7.88
CA GLN A 92 3.84 5.69 -7.75
C GLN A 92 2.59 4.88 -7.38
N LEU A 93 1.79 5.42 -6.46
CA LEU A 93 0.50 4.85 -6.09
C LEU A 93 -0.58 5.31 -7.07
N GLU A 94 -1.26 4.37 -7.71
CA GLU A 94 -2.35 4.62 -8.62
C GLU A 94 -3.62 3.89 -8.20
N ALA A 95 -4.77 4.52 -8.46
CA ALA A 95 -6.06 3.88 -8.30
C ALA A 95 -6.19 2.65 -9.23
N ASN A 96 -6.66 1.53 -8.69
CA ASN A 96 -6.94 0.35 -9.50
C ASN A 96 -8.22 0.55 -10.35
N GLU A 97 -8.37 -0.20 -11.44
CA GLU A 97 -9.49 -0.02 -12.38
C GLU A 97 -10.88 -0.16 -11.73
N ARG A 98 -11.00 -1.03 -10.73
CA ARG A 98 -12.30 -1.31 -10.10
C ARG A 98 -12.70 -0.18 -9.17
N LEU A 99 -11.74 0.43 -8.45
CA LEU A 99 -11.98 1.68 -7.73
C LEU A 99 -12.40 2.81 -8.68
N LEU A 100 -11.74 2.93 -9.84
CA LEU A 100 -12.08 3.94 -10.86
C LEU A 100 -13.48 3.75 -11.46
N LYS A 101 -14.00 2.52 -11.45
CA LYS A 101 -15.34 2.17 -11.93
C LYS A 101 -16.39 2.20 -10.82
N PHE A 102 -15.99 2.29 -9.54
CA PHE A 102 -16.93 2.27 -8.42
C PHE A 102 -17.77 3.55 -8.40
N VAL A 103 -19.08 3.39 -8.21
CA VAL A 103 -20.03 4.51 -8.11
C VAL A 103 -20.48 4.66 -6.67
N ASP A 104 -21.07 3.61 -6.12
CA ASP A 104 -21.56 3.53 -4.75
C ASP A 104 -21.96 2.08 -4.42
N SER A 105 -22.59 1.89 -3.26
CA SER A 105 -23.16 0.62 -2.83
C SER A 105 -24.50 0.35 -3.51
N SER A 106 -24.70 -0.89 -3.95
CA SER A 106 -25.97 -1.36 -4.49
C SER A 106 -26.94 -1.84 -3.40
N ASP A 107 -26.49 -1.98 -2.16
CA ASP A 107 -27.23 -2.48 -1.01
C ASP A 107 -27.18 -1.51 0.18
N ASN A 108 -28.04 -1.75 1.16
CA ASN A 108 -28.20 -0.87 2.33
C ASN A 108 -27.02 -0.95 3.31
N ASP A 109 -26.28 -2.05 3.33
CA ASP A 109 -25.17 -2.29 4.26
C ASP A 109 -23.79 -2.04 3.65
N GLY A 110 -23.73 -1.76 2.34
CA GLY A 110 -22.52 -1.34 1.64
C GLY A 110 -21.61 -2.46 1.15
N ARG A 111 -22.07 -3.71 1.16
CA ARG A 111 -21.26 -4.87 0.80
C ARG A 111 -21.16 -5.07 -0.70
N VAL A 112 -22.26 -4.87 -1.43
CA VAL A 112 -22.31 -5.08 -2.87
C VAL A 112 -21.98 -3.79 -3.61
N PRO A 113 -20.86 -3.73 -4.35
CA PRO A 113 -20.52 -2.54 -5.12
C PRO A 113 -21.37 -2.44 -6.39
N ARG A 114 -21.69 -1.20 -6.77
CA ARG A 114 -22.19 -0.84 -8.10
C ARG A 114 -21.07 -0.20 -8.91
N PHE A 115 -20.79 -0.78 -10.08
CA PHE A 115 -19.77 -0.28 -11.00
C PHE A 115 -20.40 0.36 -12.24
N ASN A 116 -19.75 1.41 -12.75
CA ASN A 116 -20.08 2.03 -14.02
C ASN A 116 -19.37 1.31 -15.17
N ASN A 117 -20.13 0.96 -16.21
CA ASN A 117 -19.60 0.35 -17.43
C ASN A 117 -19.00 1.37 -18.41
N ASN A 118 -19.21 2.68 -18.19
CA ASN A 118 -18.73 3.71 -19.11
C ASN A 118 -17.22 3.93 -18.97
N THR A 119 -16.54 3.95 -20.12
CA THR A 119 -15.10 4.19 -20.32
C THR A 119 -14.64 5.63 -20.01
N LEU A 120 -15.33 6.35 -19.11
CA LEU A 120 -14.90 7.67 -18.62
C LEU A 120 -13.63 7.62 -17.74
N ILE A 121 -13.00 6.44 -17.66
CA ILE A 121 -11.77 6.11 -16.92
C ILE A 121 -10.68 7.15 -17.17
N ASN A 122 -10.57 7.73 -18.37
CA ASN A 122 -9.54 8.74 -18.65
C ASN A 122 -9.76 10.06 -17.90
N ASN A 123 -11.02 10.50 -17.76
CA ASN A 123 -11.35 11.74 -17.05
C ASN A 123 -11.34 11.54 -15.53
N THR A 124 -11.76 10.38 -15.03
CA THR A 124 -11.66 10.03 -13.61
C THR A 124 -10.23 9.73 -13.16
N LYS A 125 -9.40 9.08 -13.98
CA LYS A 125 -7.95 8.96 -13.73
C LYS A 125 -7.31 10.34 -13.60
N LYS A 126 -7.65 11.26 -14.51
CA LYS A 126 -7.16 12.65 -14.49
C LYS A 126 -7.67 13.44 -13.27
N PHE A 127 -8.89 13.16 -12.80
CA PHE A 127 -9.43 13.81 -11.61
C PHE A 127 -8.78 13.29 -10.32
N ILE A 128 -8.54 11.97 -10.21
CA ILE A 128 -7.88 11.36 -9.05
C ILE A 128 -6.37 11.66 -9.02
N SER A 129 -5.70 11.69 -10.18
CA SER A 129 -4.29 12.12 -10.26
C SER A 129 -4.09 13.56 -9.78
N ASN A 130 -5.11 14.41 -9.93
CA ASN A 130 -5.05 15.80 -9.49
C ASN A 130 -5.29 16.00 -7.98
N GLN A 131 -5.61 14.95 -7.22
CA GLN A 131 -6.00 15.10 -5.82
C GLN A 131 -4.93 14.76 -4.78
N THR A 132 -3.85 14.06 -5.15
CA THR A 132 -2.53 13.96 -4.47
C THR A 132 -1.82 12.74 -5.07
N GLU A 133 -0.60 12.91 -5.59
CA GLU A 133 0.21 11.80 -6.07
C GLU A 133 1.11 11.29 -4.94
N TYR A 134 1.05 9.99 -4.65
CA TYR A 134 1.90 9.37 -3.64
C TYR A 134 3.05 8.62 -4.30
N TYR A 135 4.25 8.86 -3.80
CA TYR A 135 5.47 8.23 -4.27
C TYR A 135 6.15 7.50 -3.12
N GLN A 136 6.65 6.30 -3.40
CA GLN A 136 7.49 5.53 -2.50
C GLN A 136 8.87 5.39 -3.13
N ILE A 137 9.90 5.89 -2.44
CA ILE A 137 11.29 5.88 -2.92
C ILE A 137 12.14 5.13 -1.91
N GLN A 138 12.85 4.11 -2.37
CA GLN A 138 13.81 3.36 -1.57
C GLN A 138 15.23 3.74 -2.01
N PHE A 139 16.05 4.20 -1.07
CA PHE A 139 17.42 4.65 -1.32
C PHE A 139 18.38 4.14 -0.24
N GLU A 140 19.68 4.20 -0.56
CA GLU A 140 20.80 3.89 0.34
C GLU A 140 21.60 5.19 0.59
N SER A 141 21.98 5.39 1.86
CA SER A 141 22.64 6.60 2.39
C SER A 141 23.93 6.29 3.12
#